data_AF-A0A377BA79-F1
#
_entry.id   AF-A0A377BA79-F1
#
_cell.length_a   1.000
_cell.length_b   1.000
_cell.length_c   1.000
_cell.angle_alpha   90.00
_cell.angle_beta   90.00
_cell.angle_gamma   90.00
#
_symmetry.space_group_name_H-M   'P 1'
#
loop_
_entity.id
_entity.type
_entity.pdbx_description
1 polymer ?
#
loop_
_entity_poly.entity_id
_entity_poly.type
_entity_poly.pdbx_seq_one_letter_code
_entity_poly.pdbx_strand_id
1 'polypeptide(L)' 'MQLHNEKDLTKPAVLEVITPTQVRLTISEGRYHQVKRMFAAVGNHVVELHRERIGGITLDADLAPGEYVR' A
#
# COMPACT_ATOMS: atom_id res chain seq x y z
N MET A 1 -9.44 10.13 0.88
CA MET A 1 -8.98 11.05 1.97
C MET A 1 -8.04 12.09 1.39
N GLN A 2 -7.91 13.28 1.98
CA GLN A 2 -6.93 14.26 1.53
C GLN A 2 -5.60 14.00 2.22
N LEU A 3 -4.50 14.00 1.46
CA LEU A 3 -3.16 13.91 2.04
C LEU A 3 -2.58 15.32 2.22
N HIS A 4 -1.70 15.49 3.19
CA HIS A 4 -1.00 16.75 3.39
C HIS A 4 -0.26 17.17 2.11
N ASN A 5 -0.41 18.43 1.70
CA ASN A 5 0.10 19.01 0.44
C ASN A 5 -0.49 18.43 -0.87
N GLU A 6 -1.61 17.70 -0.82
CA GLU A 6 -2.39 17.36 -2.02
C GLU A 6 -3.63 18.25 -2.14
N LYS A 7 -3.92 18.69 -3.36
CA LYS A 7 -5.17 19.39 -3.67
C LYS A 7 -6.34 18.42 -3.71
N ASP A 8 -6.14 17.26 -4.35
CA ASP A 8 -7.19 16.29 -4.60
C ASP A 8 -7.20 15.16 -3.57
N LEU A 9 -8.40 14.64 -3.29
CA LEU A 9 -8.58 13.42 -2.52
C LEU A 9 -7.91 12.23 -3.22
N THR A 10 -7.44 11.27 -2.44
CA THR A 10 -7.11 9.94 -2.96
C THR A 10 -8.35 9.32 -3.60
N LYS A 11 -8.15 8.54 -4.65
CA LYS A 11 -9.18 7.64 -5.18
C LYS A 11 -9.62 6.66 -4.07
N PRO A 12 -10.81 6.06 -4.19
CA PRO A 12 -11.23 5.00 -3.29
C PRO A 12 -10.20 3.87 -3.23
N ALA A 13 -9.97 3.37 -2.03
CA ALA A 13 -9.06 2.26 -1.75
C ALA A 13 -9.82 1.19 -0.97
N VAL A 14 -9.44 -0.07 -1.15
CA VAL A 14 -10.01 -1.20 -0.41
C VAL A 14 -9.02 -1.63 0.65
N LEU A 15 -9.47 -1.70 1.90
CA LEU A 15 -8.69 -2.13 3.05
C LEU A 15 -9.32 -3.38 3.65
N GLU A 16 -8.51 -4.42 3.81
CA GLU A 16 -8.86 -5.68 4.48
C GLU A 16 -7.97 -5.83 5.72
N VAL A 17 -8.58 -6.08 6.87
CA VAL A 17 -7.86 -6.28 8.14
C VAL A 17 -7.46 -7.75 8.25
N ILE A 18 -6.16 -8.02 8.35
CA ILE A 18 -5.62 -9.39 8.52
C ILE A 18 -5.39 -9.67 10.00
N THR A 19 -4.78 -8.72 10.69
CA THR A 19 -4.58 -8.70 12.15
C THR A 19 -4.77 -7.26 12.66
N PRO A 20 -4.77 -7.00 13.98
CA PRO A 20 -4.90 -5.64 14.50
C PRO A 20 -3.83 -4.65 14.00
N THR A 21 -2.66 -5.15 13.58
CA THR A 21 -1.53 -4.32 13.12
C THR A 21 -1.09 -4.62 11.69
N GLN A 22 -1.78 -5.53 11.00
CA GLN A 22 -1.49 -5.89 9.61
C GLN A 22 -2.77 -5.80 8.77
N VAL A 23 -2.68 -5.05 7.67
CA VAL A 23 -3.79 -4.88 6.74
C VAL A 23 -3.31 -5.06 5.31
N ARG A 24 -4.19 -5.54 4.44
CA ARG A 24 -4.00 -5.55 3.00
C ARG A 24 -4.71 -4.34 2.42
N LEU A 25 -3.96 -3.51 1.69
CA LEU A 25 -4.46 -2.28 1.08
C LEU A 25 -4.32 -2.36 -0.44
N THR A 26 -5.44 -2.21 -1.16
CA THR A 26 -5.46 -2.08 -2.62
C THR A 26 -5.75 -0.63 -3.01
N ILE A 27 -4.85 -0.04 -3.80
CA ILE A 27 -5.00 1.30 -4.39
C ILE A 27 -4.86 1.23 -5.90
N SER A 28 -5.49 2.18 -6.62
CA SER A 28 -5.46 2.28 -8.08
C SER A 28 -4.78 3.57 -8.58
N GLU A 29 -3.92 4.15 -7.75
CA GLU A 29 -3.07 5.32 -8.04
C GLU A 29 -1.72 5.14 -7.34
N GLY A 30 -0.73 5.97 -7.68
CA GLY A 30 0.66 5.81 -7.21
C GLY A 30 1.31 7.14 -6.85
N ARG A 31 0.70 7.94 -5.95
CA ARG A 31 1.29 9.21 -5.49
C ARG A 31 2.54 8.97 -4.63
N TYR A 32 3.37 10.00 -4.49
CA TYR A 32 4.59 9.95 -3.68
C TYR A 32 4.28 9.52 -2.24
N HIS A 33 4.91 8.44 -1.77
CA HIS A 33 4.72 7.84 -0.44
C HIS A 33 3.24 7.66 -0.05
N GLN A 34 2.36 7.42 -1.02
CA GLN A 34 0.91 7.47 -0.84
C GLN A 34 0.44 6.65 0.36
N VAL A 35 0.80 5.37 0.44
CA VAL A 35 0.37 4.48 1.53
C VAL A 35 0.83 5.03 2.89
N LYS A 36 2.10 5.38 3.03
CA LYS A 36 2.65 5.95 4.28
C LYS A 36 1.90 7.22 4.70
N ARG A 37 1.59 8.10 3.73
CA ARG A 37 0.87 9.36 3.97
C ARG A 37 -0.61 9.12 4.28
N MET A 38 -1.25 8.10 3.69
CA MET A 38 -2.63 7.73 4.01
C MET A 38 -2.76 7.29 5.47
N PHE A 39 -1.86 6.43 5.96
CA PHE A 39 -1.86 6.04 7.38
C PHE A 39 -1.51 7.20 8.31
N ALA A 40 -0.54 8.05 7.94
CA ALA A 40 -0.22 9.25 8.72
C ALA A 40 -1.42 10.22 8.82
N ALA A 41 -2.20 10.36 7.76
CA ALA A 41 -3.40 11.21 7.73
C ALA A 41 -4.51 10.73 8.69
N VAL A 42 -4.51 9.46 9.08
CA VAL A 42 -5.44 8.90 10.08
C VAL A 42 -4.79 8.68 11.45
N GLY A 43 -3.62 9.28 11.69
CA GLY A 43 -2.92 9.22 12.98
C GLY A 43 -2.22 7.88 13.25
N ASN A 44 -1.85 7.13 12.21
CA ASN A 44 -1.15 5.85 12.32
C ASN A 44 0.22 5.89 11.62
N HIS A 45 1.06 4.89 11.86
CA HIS A 45 2.42 4.79 11.32
C HIS A 45 2.64 3.46 10.60
N VAL A 46 3.18 3.52 9.38
CA VAL A 46 3.55 2.32 8.62
C VAL A 46 4.94 1.87 9.06
N VAL A 47 4.99 0.77 9.80
CA VAL A 47 6.25 0.14 10.25
C VAL A 47 6.91 -0.60 9.09
N GLU A 48 6.15 -1.43 8.38
CA GLU A 48 6.61 -2.21 7.23
C GLU A 48 5.66 -2.02 6.04
N LEU A 49 6.21 -2.02 4.82
CA LEU A 49 5.42 -1.89 3.60
C LEU A 49 5.92 -2.88 2.55
N HIS A 50 5.10 -3.90 2.31
CA HIS A 50 5.34 -4.91 1.28
C HIS A 50 4.32 -4.77 0.15
N ARG A 51 4.75 -4.92 -1.10
CA ARG A 51 3.88 -4.91 -2.28
C ARG A 51 3.76 -6.29 -2.86
N GLU A 52 2.60 -6.91 -2.72
CA GLU A 52 2.31 -8.28 -3.16
C GLU A 52 1.80 -8.38 -4.61
N ARG A 53 1.27 -7.28 -5.20
CA ARG A 53 0.64 -7.33 -6.53
C ARG A 53 0.73 -5.99 -7.28
N ILE A 54 0.87 -6.07 -8.61
CA ILE A 54 0.71 -4.94 -9.55
C ILE A 54 -0.22 -5.37 -10.68
N GLY A 55 -1.41 -4.78 -10.76
CA GLY A 55 -2.39 -5.16 -11.78
C GLY A 55 -2.70 -6.65 -11.73
N GLY A 56 -2.48 -7.36 -12.84
CA GLY A 56 -2.67 -8.80 -12.94
C GLY A 56 -1.48 -9.66 -12.47
N ILE A 57 -0.36 -9.06 -12.05
CA ILE A 57 0.86 -9.78 -11.69
C ILE A 57 0.97 -9.81 -10.16
N THR A 58 0.98 -11.02 -9.58
CA THR A 58 1.16 -11.26 -8.14
C THR A 58 2.59 -11.74 -7.91
N LEU A 59 3.19 -11.34 -6.78
CA LEU A 59 4.50 -11.82 -6.35
C LEU A 59 4.41 -13.29 -5.96
N ASP A 60 5.27 -14.12 -6.52
CA ASP A 60 5.35 -15.53 -6.16
C ASP A 60 5.76 -15.70 -4.70
N ALA A 61 5.05 -16.56 -3.97
CA ALA A 61 5.24 -16.73 -2.52
C ALA A 61 6.61 -17.33 -2.17
N ASP A 62 7.22 -18.08 -3.10
CA ASP A 62 8.51 -18.75 -2.91
C ASP A 62 9.70 -17.92 -3.41
N LEU A 63 9.46 -16.73 -3.97
CA LEU A 63 10.52 -15.85 -4.47
C LEU A 63 11.15 -15.05 -3.32
N ALA A 64 12.44 -15.27 -3.04
CA ALA A 64 13.11 -14.60 -1.94
C ALA A 64 13.44 -13.13 -2.26
N PRO A 65 13.57 -12.25 -1.25
CA PRO A 65 13.97 -10.87 -1.47
C PRO A 65 15.29 -10.77 -2.25
N GLY A 66 15.26 -10.06 -3.38
CA GLY A 66 16.42 -9.89 -4.27
C GLY A 66 16.46 -10.86 -5.45
N GLU A 67 15.65 -11.91 -5.45
CA GLU A 67 15.48 -12.80 -6.59
C GLU A 67 14.56 -12.18 -7.66
N TYR A 68 14.71 -12.63 -8.90
CA TYR A 68 13.85 -12.26 -10.01
C TYR A 68 13.70 -13.43 -10.99
N VAL A 69 12.52 -13.51 -11.61
CA VAL A 69 12.24 -14.45 -12.70
C VAL A 69 12.25 -13.68 -14.01
N ARG A 70 12.84 -14.25 -15.06
CA ARG A 70 12.91 -13.66 -16.40
C ARG A 70 11.70 -14.00 -17.26
#